data_AF-A0A958MHP8-F1
#
_entry.id   AF-A0A958MHP8-F1
#
_cell.length_a   1.000
_cell.length_b   1.000
_cell.length_c   1.000
_cell.angle_alpha   90.00
_cell.angle_beta   90.00
_cell.angle_gamma   90.00
#
_symmetry.space_group_name_H-M   'P 1'
#
loop_
_entity.id
_entity.type
_entity.pdbx_description
1 polymer ?
#
loop_
_entity_poly.entity_id
_entity_poly.type
_entity_poly.pdbx_seq_one_letter_code
_entity_poly.pdbx_strand_id
1 'polypeptide(L)'
;MARFSQCLFLILFFPSWAQAQAPSWFPEVSCGEVDLNVTPRSQCYKNWTILIFMAANNDLTPYALWDFMEMEASYPMKRAGSTEELDLVVDIQSRLNGDLRRYHIQQSETPFDINLGIEEFRHRRLDDIQSPLVVHEPIRSLPLEGQLFDYLDWAMKNYPAKNKMLVVWGHGQGWGSMGPGNDSTPFAGRFGGLAFQENSQDFLTVPAIARVLQKVEEETFESLDKLDVYASDACLMQMVEVAFEIAPFTRYIVGSAQVQSYLGFPYRRMIYETNRGCYNIREKGHLFCDDNLGLPGTRPADQPLVFMANVCGDDLSCYMAQMLPKLTRQSFHTMGLQGKASPESYERMTMSSLVAAEIQYRLPDEMDQFSKAMLSYLETATVDQSIEVLKIVKESFEFMSEGKELGIFLTFLHSFLRDQGTPQAKNLKKQCESFMNFLDHSVLAYAFGKIYSENFYEYLGAKAVSIWIPTSEERFHQRIQDFRESRLYQVLEKDTDGSTFWEKWVLQVLKPKNRPFPE
;
A
#
# COMPACT_ATOMS: atom_id res chain seq x y z
N MET A 1 -2.96 26.19 38.45
CA MET A 1 -1.97 26.93 37.63
C MET A 1 -0.60 26.22 37.54
N ALA A 2 -0.55 24.88 37.61
CA ALA A 2 0.67 24.13 37.27
C ALA A 2 0.24 22.74 36.78
N ARG A 3 -0.11 22.63 35.48
CA ARG A 3 -0.31 21.38 34.71
C ARG A 3 -0.75 21.65 33.25
N PHE A 4 -0.31 22.76 32.66
CA PHE A 4 -0.69 23.15 31.28
C PHE A 4 0.50 23.44 30.35
N SER A 5 1.73 23.05 30.72
CA SER A 5 2.95 23.36 29.94
C SER A 5 3.74 22.13 29.45
N GLN A 6 3.14 20.95 29.33
CA GLN A 6 3.85 19.75 28.83
C GLN A 6 3.35 19.19 27.49
N CYS A 7 2.31 19.76 26.87
CA CYS A 7 1.80 19.28 25.58
C CYS A 7 2.20 20.13 24.35
N LEU A 8 3.11 21.11 24.50
CA LEU A 8 3.56 21.95 23.37
C LEU A 8 5.02 21.69 22.93
N PHE A 9 5.66 20.64 23.43
CA PHE A 9 7.09 20.35 23.22
C PHE A 9 7.40 19.01 22.54
N LEU A 10 6.43 18.42 21.82
CA LEU A 10 6.60 17.16 21.09
C LEU A 10 6.47 17.28 19.55
N ILE A 11 6.63 18.50 19.00
CA ILE A 11 6.59 18.74 17.53
C ILE A 11 7.99 19.02 16.94
N LEU A 12 9.08 19.01 17.71
CA LEU A 12 10.41 19.37 17.18
C LEU A 12 11.58 18.45 17.60
N PHE A 13 11.28 17.20 17.95
CA PHE A 13 12.32 16.16 18.02
C PHE A 13 11.81 14.91 17.33
N PHE A 14 11.76 14.95 16.00
CA PHE A 14 12.20 13.75 15.27
C PHE A 14 13.57 13.41 15.88
N PRO A 15 13.87 12.16 16.27
CA PRO A 15 15.28 11.81 16.40
C PRO A 15 15.88 12.22 15.07
N SER A 16 16.79 13.20 15.11
CA SER A 16 17.67 13.44 13.99
C SER A 16 18.31 12.09 13.76
N TRP A 17 17.89 11.39 12.72
CA TRP A 17 18.54 10.21 12.20
C TRP A 17 19.95 10.69 11.89
N ALA A 18 20.82 10.58 12.88
CA ALA A 18 22.23 10.88 12.76
C ALA A 18 22.67 10.00 11.59
N GLN A 19 23.18 10.63 10.53
CA GLN A 19 23.57 10.01 9.26
C GLN A 19 24.05 8.58 9.52
N ALA A 20 23.16 7.63 9.28
CA ALA A 20 23.48 6.24 9.45
C ALA A 20 24.60 5.94 8.46
N GLN A 21 25.73 5.44 8.95
CA GLN A 21 26.86 5.15 8.09
C GLN A 21 26.43 4.04 7.13
N ALA A 22 26.60 4.23 5.83
CA ALA A 22 26.16 3.24 4.85
C ALA A 22 26.80 1.86 5.14
N PRO A 23 26.13 0.75 4.77
CA PRO A 23 26.69 -0.59 4.95
C PRO A 23 28.10 -0.70 4.36
N SER A 24 28.91 -1.59 4.91
CA SER A 24 30.33 -1.74 4.53
C SER A 24 30.55 -2.02 3.03
N TRP A 25 29.57 -2.64 2.38
CA TRP A 25 29.58 -2.97 0.96
C TRP A 25 29.06 -1.83 0.05
N PHE A 26 28.44 -0.80 0.62
CA PHE A 26 27.82 0.28 -0.16
C PHE A 26 28.92 1.18 -0.78
N PRO A 27 28.88 1.45 -2.08
CA PRO A 27 29.93 2.21 -2.75
C PRO A 27 29.91 3.69 -2.36
N GLU A 28 31.09 4.32 -2.32
CA GLU A 28 31.23 5.73 -1.94
C GLU A 28 31.06 6.71 -3.11
N VAL A 29 31.15 6.23 -4.35
CA VAL A 29 31.13 7.06 -5.57
C VAL A 29 29.80 7.00 -6.30
N SER A 30 29.34 8.14 -6.84
CA SER A 30 28.13 8.17 -7.65
C SER A 30 28.41 7.62 -9.06
N CYS A 31 27.45 6.92 -9.66
CA CYS A 31 27.58 6.43 -11.03
C CYS A 31 27.71 7.54 -12.07
N GLY A 32 27.29 8.78 -11.76
CA GLY A 32 27.50 9.94 -12.63
C GLY A 32 28.94 10.47 -12.62
N GLU A 33 29.80 9.97 -11.73
CA GLU A 33 31.19 10.43 -11.53
C GLU A 33 32.22 9.43 -12.09
N VAL A 34 31.76 8.29 -12.62
CA VAL A 34 32.62 7.19 -13.10
C VAL A 34 32.27 6.79 -14.53
N ASP A 35 33.22 6.18 -15.23
CA ASP A 35 32.95 5.56 -16.53
C ASP A 35 32.35 4.16 -16.34
N LEU A 36 31.07 4.02 -16.67
CA LEU A 36 30.32 2.77 -16.55
C LEU A 36 30.73 1.70 -17.58
N ASN A 37 31.59 2.02 -18.56
CA ASN A 37 32.16 1.00 -19.45
C ASN A 37 33.26 0.19 -18.76
N VAL A 38 33.87 0.73 -17.70
CA VAL A 38 34.97 0.08 -16.97
C VAL A 38 34.63 -0.18 -15.50
N THR A 39 33.70 0.58 -14.93
CA THR A 39 33.28 0.44 -13.52
C THR A 39 32.04 -0.45 -13.45
N PRO A 40 32.11 -1.61 -12.76
CA PRO A 40 30.93 -2.45 -12.55
C PRO A 40 29.81 -1.67 -11.86
N ARG A 41 28.55 -1.89 -12.26
CA ARG A 41 27.41 -1.19 -11.67
C ARG A 41 27.37 -1.34 -10.15
N SER A 42 27.74 -2.48 -9.58
CA SER A 42 27.81 -2.70 -8.12
C SER A 42 28.80 -1.82 -7.36
N GLN A 43 29.74 -1.13 -8.05
CA GLN A 43 30.80 -0.32 -7.44
C GLN A 43 30.52 1.19 -7.43
N CYS A 44 29.33 1.61 -7.85
CA CYS A 44 28.86 2.99 -7.74
C CYS A 44 27.41 3.02 -7.25
N TYR A 45 26.87 4.18 -6.86
CA TYR A 45 25.45 4.30 -6.51
C TYR A 45 24.69 5.29 -7.39
N LYS A 46 23.38 5.09 -7.51
CA LYS A 46 22.42 6.04 -8.11
C LYS A 46 21.51 6.68 -7.07
N ASN A 47 20.70 7.65 -7.48
CA ASN A 47 19.74 8.29 -6.58
C ASN A 47 18.56 7.36 -6.23
N TRP A 48 18.10 6.54 -7.18
CA TRP A 48 17.01 5.61 -6.99
C TRP A 48 17.31 4.21 -7.51
N THR A 49 16.85 3.21 -6.78
CA THR A 49 16.59 1.86 -7.31
C THR A 49 15.14 1.51 -7.03
N ILE A 50 14.39 1.19 -8.08
CA ILE A 50 13.03 0.63 -7.99
C ILE A 50 13.15 -0.88 -8.26
N LEU A 51 12.74 -1.66 -7.28
CA LEU A 51 12.74 -3.11 -7.28
C LEU A 51 11.31 -3.59 -7.46
N ILE A 52 11.04 -4.39 -8.48
CA ILE A 52 9.72 -4.99 -8.69
C ILE A 52 9.85 -6.51 -8.60
N PHE A 53 9.07 -7.12 -7.71
CA PHE A 53 8.96 -8.57 -7.56
C PHE A 53 7.61 -9.03 -8.10
N MET A 54 7.61 -9.69 -9.26
CA MET A 54 6.42 -10.12 -9.98
C MET A 54 6.15 -11.61 -9.80
N ALA A 55 5.16 -11.92 -8.98
CA ALA A 55 4.65 -13.27 -8.81
C ALA A 55 3.60 -13.61 -9.88
N ALA A 56 4.08 -13.91 -11.09
CA ALA A 56 3.26 -14.07 -12.29
C ALA A 56 3.12 -15.53 -12.76
N ASN A 57 3.38 -16.52 -11.90
CA ASN A 57 3.21 -17.96 -12.18
C ASN A 57 1.75 -18.39 -11.88
N ASN A 58 0.82 -17.68 -12.52
CA ASN A 58 -0.63 -17.78 -12.38
C ASN A 58 -1.29 -17.19 -13.66
N ASP A 59 -2.56 -16.83 -13.58
CA ASP A 59 -3.33 -16.21 -14.66
C ASP A 59 -2.92 -14.76 -14.97
N LEU A 60 -2.08 -14.13 -14.13
CA LEU A 60 -1.63 -12.75 -14.32
C LEU A 60 -0.41 -12.62 -15.25
N THR A 61 0.20 -13.71 -15.76
CA THR A 61 1.36 -13.62 -16.68
C THR A 61 1.18 -12.61 -17.83
N PRO A 62 0.02 -12.53 -18.53
CA PRO A 62 -0.17 -11.55 -19.61
C PRO A 62 -0.09 -10.08 -19.12
N TYR A 63 -0.53 -9.80 -17.89
CA TYR A 63 -0.47 -8.46 -17.30
C TYR A 63 0.96 -8.10 -16.87
N ALA A 64 1.73 -9.07 -16.36
CA ALA A 64 3.15 -8.84 -16.13
C ALA A 64 3.87 -8.43 -17.44
N LEU A 65 3.59 -9.13 -18.55
CA LEU A 65 4.14 -8.79 -19.86
C LEU A 65 3.66 -7.42 -20.39
N TRP A 66 2.43 -7.01 -20.05
CA TRP A 66 1.94 -5.66 -20.30
C TRP A 66 2.77 -4.63 -19.54
N ASP A 67 3.01 -4.85 -18.25
CA ASP A 67 3.81 -3.95 -17.41
C ASP A 67 5.24 -3.84 -17.91
N PHE A 68 5.85 -4.94 -18.39
CA PHE A 68 7.14 -4.87 -19.09
C PHE A 68 7.10 -3.93 -20.30
N MET A 69 6.07 -4.02 -21.15
CA MET A 69 5.92 -3.08 -22.27
C MET A 69 5.75 -1.63 -21.78
N GLU A 70 5.00 -1.39 -20.71
CA GLU A 70 4.87 -0.07 -20.11
C GLU A 70 6.22 0.50 -19.67
N MET A 71 7.01 -0.32 -18.95
CA MET A 71 8.31 0.04 -18.42
C MET A 71 9.37 0.28 -19.52
N GLU A 72 9.30 -0.47 -20.62
CA GLU A 72 10.24 -0.41 -21.75
C GLU A 72 9.88 0.64 -22.80
N ALA A 73 8.61 1.02 -22.93
CA ALA A 73 8.16 1.76 -24.10
C ALA A 73 8.81 3.16 -24.22
N SER A 74 9.13 3.56 -25.45
CA SER A 74 9.94 4.74 -25.71
C SER A 74 9.27 6.06 -25.32
N TYR A 75 10.07 6.98 -24.79
CA TYR A 75 9.75 8.41 -24.66
C TYR A 75 10.75 9.24 -25.46
N PRO A 76 10.34 10.40 -26.03
CA PRO A 76 11.23 11.27 -26.80
C PRO A 76 12.50 11.74 -26.05
N MET A 77 12.47 11.77 -24.72
CA MET A 77 13.61 12.20 -23.88
C MET A 77 14.36 11.05 -23.19
N LYS A 78 14.16 9.79 -23.61
CA LYS A 78 14.79 8.60 -22.98
C LYS A 78 14.59 8.52 -21.46
N ARG A 79 13.34 8.59 -21.02
CA ARG A 79 12.94 8.63 -19.59
C ARG A 79 12.13 7.40 -19.14
N ALA A 80 12.03 6.36 -19.97
CA ALA A 80 11.54 5.05 -19.54
C ALA A 80 12.70 4.18 -19.01
N GLY A 81 12.36 3.09 -18.30
CA GLY A 81 13.33 2.17 -17.73
C GLY A 81 14.38 2.83 -16.83
N SER A 82 15.55 2.20 -16.78
CA SER A 82 16.73 2.69 -16.07
C SER A 82 17.39 3.87 -16.79
N THR A 83 17.91 4.82 -16.04
CA THR A 83 18.65 6.00 -16.52
C THR A 83 19.94 6.17 -15.73
N GLU A 84 20.67 7.27 -15.93
CA GLU A 84 21.87 7.59 -15.13
C GLU A 84 21.55 7.81 -13.64
N GLU A 85 20.31 8.18 -13.32
CA GLU A 85 19.86 8.55 -11.97
C GLU A 85 19.03 7.47 -11.26
N LEU A 86 18.52 6.50 -12.03
CA LEU A 86 17.61 5.46 -11.55
C LEU A 86 17.96 4.10 -12.15
N ASP A 87 17.92 3.06 -11.32
CA ASP A 87 17.80 1.67 -11.79
C ASP A 87 16.39 1.15 -11.59
N LEU A 88 15.89 0.45 -12.60
CA LEU A 88 14.67 -0.32 -12.55
C LEU A 88 15.03 -1.79 -12.74
N VAL A 89 14.80 -2.57 -11.69
CA VAL A 89 15.15 -3.99 -11.64
C VAL A 89 13.89 -4.79 -11.38
N VAL A 90 13.68 -5.86 -12.15
CA VAL A 90 12.47 -6.68 -12.07
C VAL A 90 12.86 -8.14 -11.94
N ASP A 91 12.37 -8.81 -10.89
CA ASP A 91 12.36 -10.26 -10.74
C ASP A 91 10.98 -10.77 -11.14
N ILE A 92 10.92 -11.74 -12.05
CA ILE A 92 9.67 -12.34 -12.52
C ILE A 92 9.76 -13.86 -12.53
N GLN A 93 8.71 -14.49 -12.01
CA GLN A 93 8.44 -15.91 -12.13
C GLN A 93 7.18 -16.08 -12.97
N SER A 94 7.22 -16.84 -14.07
CA SER A 94 6.05 -17.01 -14.94
C SER A 94 5.73 -18.46 -15.29
N ARG A 95 4.46 -18.65 -15.68
CA ARG A 95 3.81 -19.93 -15.99
C ARG A 95 4.46 -20.73 -17.12
N LEU A 96 5.11 -20.05 -18.06
CA LEU A 96 5.45 -20.67 -19.35
C LEU A 96 6.79 -21.40 -19.36
N ASN A 97 7.72 -21.05 -18.45
CA ASN A 97 9.08 -21.58 -18.49
C ASN A 97 9.54 -22.24 -17.18
N GLY A 98 8.86 -22.02 -16.04
CA GLY A 98 9.34 -22.53 -14.74
C GLY A 98 10.70 -21.94 -14.34
N ASP A 99 11.05 -20.78 -14.91
CA ASP A 99 12.31 -20.08 -14.71
C ASP A 99 12.09 -18.79 -13.93
N LEU A 100 13.06 -18.47 -13.07
CA LEU A 100 13.22 -17.16 -12.46
C LEU A 100 14.10 -16.33 -13.38
N ARG A 101 13.63 -15.13 -13.72
CA ARG A 101 14.39 -14.18 -14.55
C ARG A 101 14.46 -12.83 -13.87
N ARG A 102 15.66 -12.23 -13.87
CA ARG A 102 15.86 -10.85 -13.43
C ARG A 102 16.29 -10.00 -14.60
N TYR A 103 15.67 -8.84 -14.74
CA TYR A 103 15.95 -7.89 -15.80
C TYR A 103 16.41 -6.56 -15.23
N HIS A 104 17.40 -5.95 -15.89
CA HIS A 104 17.71 -4.53 -15.71
C HIS A 104 16.98 -3.78 -16.81
N ILE A 105 15.87 -3.14 -16.48
CA ILE A 105 14.94 -2.62 -17.48
C ILE A 105 15.55 -1.42 -18.20
N GLN A 106 15.48 -1.43 -19.53
CA GLN A 106 15.97 -0.37 -20.39
C GLN A 106 14.85 0.16 -21.28
N GLN A 107 14.96 1.42 -21.70
CA GLN A 107 14.05 1.93 -22.71
C GLN A 107 14.31 1.24 -24.07
N SER A 108 13.26 0.66 -24.64
CA SER A 108 13.18 0.19 -26.03
C SER A 108 12.98 1.34 -27.02
N GLU A 109 13.18 1.07 -28.31
CA GLU A 109 12.80 2.01 -29.38
C GLU A 109 11.30 1.99 -29.68
N THR A 110 10.58 0.96 -29.21
CA THR A 110 9.16 0.74 -29.49
C THR A 110 8.29 1.73 -28.71
N PRO A 111 7.44 2.54 -29.37
CA PRO A 111 6.49 3.38 -28.65
C PRO A 111 5.42 2.55 -27.96
N PHE A 112 4.81 3.09 -26.90
CA PHE A 112 3.68 2.46 -26.25
C PHE A 112 2.47 2.47 -27.19
N ASP A 113 1.90 1.29 -27.49
CA ASP A 113 0.68 1.17 -28.28
C ASP A 113 -0.52 0.96 -27.36
N ILE A 114 -1.34 2.01 -27.28
CA ILE A 114 -2.56 2.05 -26.48
C ILE A 114 -3.69 1.18 -27.03
N ASN A 115 -3.60 0.73 -28.29
CA ASN A 115 -4.63 -0.09 -28.91
C ASN A 115 -4.43 -1.58 -28.67
N LEU A 116 -3.28 -1.98 -28.11
CA LEU A 116 -3.09 -3.34 -27.68
C LEU A 116 -4.02 -3.61 -26.49
N GLY A 117 -4.74 -4.72 -26.54
CA GLY A 117 -5.49 -5.25 -25.41
C GLY A 117 -4.69 -6.32 -24.68
N ILE A 118 -5.30 -6.93 -23.66
CA ILE A 118 -4.67 -8.00 -22.89
C ILE A 118 -4.57 -9.32 -23.69
N GLU A 119 -5.43 -9.52 -24.69
CA GLU A 119 -5.48 -10.73 -25.50
C GLU A 119 -4.19 -10.91 -26.32
N GLU A 120 -3.61 -9.82 -26.81
CA GLU A 120 -2.32 -9.82 -27.50
C GLU A 120 -1.17 -10.30 -26.61
N PHE A 121 -1.26 -10.11 -25.28
CA PHE A 121 -0.24 -10.53 -24.33
C PHE A 121 -0.40 -11.98 -23.89
N ARG A 122 -1.57 -12.61 -24.10
CA ARG A 122 -1.77 -14.04 -23.79
C ARG A 122 -0.88 -14.97 -24.60
N HIS A 123 -0.44 -14.52 -25.77
CA HIS A 123 0.43 -15.27 -26.67
C HIS A 123 1.91 -14.90 -26.53
N ARG A 124 2.22 -13.82 -25.80
CA ARG A 124 3.60 -13.39 -25.56
C ARG A 124 4.28 -14.25 -24.51
N ARG A 125 5.60 -14.23 -24.53
CA ARG A 125 6.49 -14.99 -23.65
C ARG A 125 7.50 -14.07 -23.01
N LEU A 126 8.16 -14.54 -21.95
CA LEU A 126 9.27 -13.80 -21.34
C LEU A 126 10.43 -13.55 -22.32
N ASP A 127 10.56 -14.36 -23.38
CA ASP A 127 11.57 -14.16 -24.42
C ASP A 127 11.28 -12.95 -25.33
N ASP A 128 10.07 -12.39 -25.27
CA ASP A 128 9.70 -11.18 -26.02
C ASP A 128 10.11 -9.88 -25.30
N ILE A 129 10.61 -9.98 -24.06
CA ILE A 129 11.12 -8.85 -23.27
C ILE A 129 12.41 -8.34 -23.91
N GLN A 130 12.52 -7.04 -24.15
CA GLN A 130 13.66 -6.44 -24.86
C GLN A 130 14.80 -6.06 -23.93
N SER A 131 14.51 -5.86 -22.65
CA SER A 131 15.49 -5.48 -21.64
C SER A 131 16.53 -6.55 -21.38
N PRO A 132 17.77 -6.15 -21.02
CA PRO A 132 18.83 -7.08 -20.60
C PRO A 132 18.38 -8.07 -19.52
N LEU A 133 18.46 -9.36 -19.86
CA LEU A 133 18.35 -10.47 -18.91
C LEU A 133 19.67 -10.59 -18.15
N VAL A 134 19.64 -10.28 -16.85
CA VAL A 134 20.85 -10.22 -16.01
C VAL A 134 21.00 -11.44 -15.10
N VAL A 135 19.89 -12.13 -14.80
CA VAL A 135 19.90 -13.44 -14.12
C VAL A 135 18.86 -14.34 -14.78
N HIS A 136 19.25 -15.57 -15.09
CA HIS A 136 18.34 -16.63 -15.53
C HIS A 136 18.69 -17.89 -14.76
N GLU A 137 17.77 -18.31 -13.92
CA GLU A 137 17.92 -19.51 -13.10
C GLU A 137 16.64 -20.35 -13.21
N PRO A 138 16.73 -21.68 -13.11
CA PRO A 138 15.54 -22.47 -12.84
C PRO A 138 14.91 -21.97 -11.53
N ILE A 139 13.58 -22.00 -11.42
CA ILE A 139 12.93 -21.71 -10.13
C ILE A 139 13.56 -22.62 -9.07
N ARG A 140 14.28 -22.02 -8.12
CA ARG A 140 14.92 -22.74 -7.01
C ARG A 140 13.82 -23.44 -6.21
N SER A 141 14.13 -24.53 -5.51
CA SER A 141 13.21 -25.14 -4.55
C SER A 141 12.94 -24.26 -3.31
N LEU A 142 13.33 -22.99 -3.33
CA LEU A 142 13.12 -22.06 -2.23
C LEU A 142 11.66 -21.60 -2.22
N PRO A 143 11.00 -21.56 -1.05
CA PRO A 143 9.72 -20.89 -0.90
C PRO A 143 9.79 -19.44 -1.35
N LEU A 144 8.64 -18.85 -1.70
CA LEU A 144 8.53 -17.49 -2.21
C LEU A 144 9.12 -16.44 -1.25
N GLU A 145 9.01 -16.68 0.06
CA GLU A 145 9.66 -15.89 1.12
C GLU A 145 11.19 -15.82 0.91
N GLY A 146 11.83 -16.96 0.64
CA GLY A 146 13.26 -17.04 0.37
C GLY A 146 13.65 -16.42 -0.97
N GLN A 147 12.79 -16.55 -1.99
CA GLN A 147 13.01 -15.93 -3.29
C GLN A 147 12.97 -14.39 -3.23
N LEU A 148 12.03 -13.82 -2.46
CA LEU A 148 11.97 -12.39 -2.23
C LEU A 148 13.23 -11.89 -1.50
N PHE A 149 13.66 -12.58 -0.45
CA PHE A 149 14.90 -12.24 0.25
C PHE A 149 16.12 -12.30 -0.69
N ASP A 150 16.29 -13.41 -1.42
CA ASP A 150 17.40 -13.61 -2.36
C ASP A 150 17.42 -12.55 -3.47
N TYR A 151 16.24 -12.07 -3.88
CA TYR A 151 16.12 -10.99 -4.85
C TYR A 151 16.55 -9.65 -4.26
N LEU A 152 16.02 -9.28 -3.09
CA LEU A 152 16.32 -8.00 -2.44
C LEU A 152 17.80 -7.88 -2.09
N ASP A 153 18.39 -8.91 -1.48
CA ASP A 153 19.81 -8.93 -1.12
C ASP A 153 20.71 -8.78 -2.35
N TRP A 154 20.41 -9.55 -3.40
CA TRP A 154 21.16 -9.47 -4.66
C TRP A 154 20.99 -8.11 -5.33
N ALA A 155 19.77 -7.60 -5.45
CA ALA A 155 19.49 -6.39 -6.21
C ALA A 155 20.11 -5.17 -5.54
N MET A 156 20.06 -5.08 -4.21
CA MET A 156 20.64 -3.97 -3.45
C MET A 156 22.17 -3.93 -3.55
N LYS A 157 22.82 -5.10 -3.57
CA LYS A 157 24.29 -5.20 -3.74
C LYS A 157 24.74 -4.94 -5.19
N ASN A 158 23.90 -5.26 -6.18
CA ASN A 158 24.24 -5.10 -7.61
C ASN A 158 23.82 -3.75 -8.20
N TYR A 159 22.78 -3.12 -7.65
CA TYR A 159 22.28 -1.81 -8.04
C TYR A 159 22.12 -0.90 -6.81
N PRO A 160 23.23 -0.54 -6.13
CA PRO A 160 23.15 0.30 -4.94
C PRO A 160 22.56 1.68 -5.26
N ALA A 161 21.69 2.18 -4.40
CA ALA A 161 21.12 3.52 -4.53
C ALA A 161 20.89 4.19 -3.18
N LYS A 162 20.76 5.51 -3.19
CA LYS A 162 20.38 6.29 -2.01
C LYS A 162 18.96 5.97 -1.56
N ASN A 163 18.01 5.98 -2.49
CA ASN A 163 16.60 5.70 -2.20
C ASN A 163 16.14 4.38 -2.84
N LYS A 164 15.29 3.63 -2.13
CA LYS A 164 14.83 2.30 -2.56
C LYS A 164 13.32 2.18 -2.50
N MET A 165 12.72 1.82 -3.62
CA MET A 165 11.32 1.43 -3.68
C MET A 165 11.22 -0.07 -3.94
N LEU A 166 10.42 -0.78 -3.15
CA LEU A 166 10.01 -2.15 -3.43
C LEU A 166 8.54 -2.15 -3.84
N VAL A 167 8.26 -2.66 -5.03
CA VAL A 167 6.93 -3.07 -5.47
C VAL A 167 6.81 -4.58 -5.39
N VAL A 168 5.82 -5.09 -4.66
CA VAL A 168 5.45 -6.51 -4.72
C VAL A 168 4.16 -6.63 -5.50
N TRP A 169 4.20 -7.41 -6.58
CA TRP A 169 3.17 -7.47 -7.61
C TRP A 169 2.52 -8.86 -7.67
N GLY A 170 1.20 -8.89 -7.80
CA GLY A 170 0.43 -10.10 -8.06
C GLY A 170 -0.96 -10.07 -7.45
N HIS A 171 -1.56 -11.23 -7.23
CA HIS A 171 -2.81 -11.33 -6.46
C HIS A 171 -2.59 -10.91 -5.01
N GLY A 172 -3.57 -10.23 -4.42
CA GLY A 172 -3.54 -9.79 -3.03
C GLY A 172 -4.86 -10.06 -2.33
N GLN A 173 -4.79 -10.33 -1.03
CA GLN A 173 -5.97 -10.58 -0.18
C GLN A 173 -5.97 -9.81 1.14
N GLY A 174 -4.98 -8.94 1.36
CA GLY A 174 -4.82 -8.21 2.60
C GLY A 174 -4.67 -9.15 3.79
N TRP A 175 -5.54 -9.02 4.79
CA TRP A 175 -5.67 -9.97 5.92
C TRP A 175 -6.91 -10.87 5.77
N GLY A 176 -7.49 -10.98 4.59
CA GLY A 176 -8.75 -11.69 4.31
C GLY A 176 -8.63 -13.21 4.23
N SER A 177 -9.74 -13.93 4.41
CA SER A 177 -9.78 -15.36 4.09
C SER A 177 -10.07 -15.58 2.60
N MET A 178 -9.42 -16.58 1.98
CA MET A 178 -10.05 -17.28 0.87
C MET A 178 -11.22 -18.10 1.43
N GLY A 179 -12.39 -17.45 1.50
CA GLY A 179 -13.56 -18.01 2.15
C GLY A 179 -13.99 -19.37 1.58
N PRO A 180 -14.80 -20.14 2.35
CA PRO A 180 -15.41 -21.39 1.88
C PRO A 180 -16.31 -21.06 0.67
N GLY A 181 -15.87 -21.44 -0.53
CA GLY A 181 -16.48 -20.97 -1.78
C GLY A 181 -15.48 -20.65 -2.88
N ASN A 182 -14.19 -20.49 -2.55
CA ASN A 182 -13.10 -20.62 -3.53
C ASN A 182 -12.35 -21.95 -3.38
N ASP A 183 -13.11 -23.02 -3.16
CA ASP A 183 -12.65 -24.41 -3.04
C ASP A 183 -11.96 -24.91 -4.32
N SER A 184 -12.02 -24.12 -5.40
CA SER A 184 -11.32 -24.36 -6.67
C SER A 184 -9.85 -23.93 -6.67
N THR A 185 -9.38 -23.13 -5.71
CA THR A 185 -7.97 -22.73 -5.65
C THR A 185 -7.18 -23.56 -4.64
N PRO A 186 -5.86 -23.76 -4.85
CA PRO A 186 -5.02 -24.53 -3.92
C PRO A 186 -4.82 -23.86 -2.55
N PHE A 187 -5.43 -22.70 -2.32
CA PHE A 187 -5.23 -21.88 -1.14
C PHE A 187 -6.49 -21.78 -0.26
N ALA A 188 -7.52 -22.59 -0.52
CA ALA A 188 -8.72 -22.66 0.31
C ALA A 188 -8.36 -22.87 1.79
N GLY A 189 -8.94 -22.05 2.67
CA GLY A 189 -8.65 -22.08 4.11
C GLY A 189 -7.31 -21.45 4.52
N ARG A 190 -6.56 -20.85 3.58
CA ARG A 190 -5.43 -19.97 3.90
C ARG A 190 -5.89 -18.51 3.95
N PHE A 191 -5.20 -17.70 4.76
CA PHE A 191 -5.62 -16.34 5.09
C PHE A 191 -4.53 -15.33 4.76
N GLY A 192 -4.96 -14.25 4.10
CA GLY A 192 -4.23 -13.03 3.85
C GLY A 192 -3.04 -13.22 2.92
N GLY A 193 -2.37 -12.13 2.60
CA GLY A 193 -1.12 -12.15 1.86
C GLY A 193 -1.23 -11.64 0.43
N LEU A 194 -0.15 -11.87 -0.30
CA LEU A 194 0.13 -11.31 -1.59
C LEU A 194 0.96 -12.31 -2.42
N ALA A 195 1.04 -12.08 -3.73
CA ALA A 195 1.86 -12.86 -4.64
C ALA A 195 1.46 -14.35 -4.71
N PHE A 196 0.15 -14.63 -4.79
CA PHE A 196 -0.36 -16.00 -4.89
C PHE A 196 0.03 -16.68 -6.21
N GLN A 197 0.72 -17.80 -6.11
CA GLN A 197 1.21 -18.60 -7.25
C GLN A 197 0.44 -19.92 -7.36
N GLU A 198 -0.59 -19.99 -8.21
CA GLU A 198 -1.47 -21.15 -8.31
C GLU A 198 -0.71 -22.45 -8.67
N ASN A 199 0.25 -22.37 -9.59
CA ASN A 199 0.96 -23.56 -10.08
C ASN A 199 1.93 -24.14 -9.04
N SER A 200 2.59 -23.28 -8.24
CA SER A 200 3.50 -23.72 -7.18
C SER A 200 2.82 -23.84 -5.81
N GLN A 201 1.55 -23.44 -5.69
CA GLN A 201 0.76 -23.45 -4.45
C GLN A 201 1.44 -22.69 -3.29
N ASP A 202 2.12 -21.60 -3.63
CA ASP A 202 2.86 -20.77 -2.69
C ASP A 202 2.42 -19.31 -2.78
N PHE A 203 2.61 -18.55 -1.70
CA PHE A 203 2.23 -17.14 -1.59
C PHE A 203 2.95 -16.50 -0.40
N LEU A 204 3.00 -15.18 -0.36
CA LEU A 204 3.58 -14.44 0.77
C LEU A 204 2.47 -14.09 1.76
N THR A 205 2.45 -14.72 2.93
CA THR A 205 1.65 -14.18 4.04
C THR A 205 2.21 -12.81 4.44
N VAL A 206 1.38 -11.93 5.00
CA VAL A 206 1.86 -10.61 5.40
C VAL A 206 2.94 -10.68 6.49
N PRO A 207 2.85 -11.59 7.50
CA PRO A 207 3.98 -11.85 8.41
C PRO A 207 5.25 -12.34 7.70
N ALA A 208 5.14 -13.10 6.59
CA ALA A 208 6.30 -13.52 5.81
C ALA A 208 6.99 -12.33 5.13
N ILE A 209 6.21 -11.38 4.58
CA ILE A 209 6.76 -10.13 4.02
C ILE A 209 7.52 -9.38 5.11
N ALA A 210 6.92 -9.20 6.29
CA ALA A 210 7.57 -8.53 7.42
C ALA A 210 8.88 -9.22 7.83
N ARG A 211 8.90 -10.56 7.93
CA ARG A 211 10.12 -11.33 8.23
C ARG A 211 11.21 -11.16 7.17
N VAL A 212 10.85 -11.14 5.89
CA VAL A 212 11.82 -10.90 4.81
C VAL A 212 12.40 -9.51 4.91
N LEU A 213 11.57 -8.50 5.12
CA LEU A 213 12.02 -7.11 5.25
C LEU A 213 12.90 -6.92 6.49
N GLN A 214 12.55 -7.56 7.62
CA GLN A 214 13.40 -7.61 8.80
C GLN A 214 14.77 -8.22 8.47
N LYS A 215 14.77 -9.38 7.81
CA LYS A 215 16.00 -10.07 7.45
C LYS A 215 16.88 -9.26 6.48
N VAL A 216 16.27 -8.54 5.53
CA VAL A 216 16.99 -7.61 4.64
C VAL A 216 17.57 -6.43 5.43
N GLU A 217 16.82 -5.87 6.38
CA GLU A 217 17.34 -4.81 7.27
C GLU A 217 18.54 -5.30 8.08
N GLU A 218 18.47 -6.52 8.64
CA GLU A 218 19.52 -7.11 9.45
C GLU A 218 20.76 -7.51 8.64
N GLU A 219 20.59 -8.20 7.50
CA GLU A 219 21.68 -8.84 6.75
C GLU A 219 22.19 -8.01 5.56
N THR A 220 21.33 -7.20 4.94
CA THR A 220 21.69 -6.39 3.76
C THR A 220 21.95 -4.94 4.16
N PHE A 221 21.07 -4.31 4.95
CA PHE A 221 21.23 -2.92 5.38
C PHE A 221 22.07 -2.75 6.66
N GLU A 222 22.50 -3.85 7.28
CA GLU A 222 23.27 -3.83 8.54
C GLU A 222 22.61 -2.96 9.64
N SER A 223 21.26 -2.99 9.72
CA SER A 223 20.40 -2.28 10.71
C SER A 223 20.36 -0.75 10.62
N LEU A 224 20.72 -0.17 9.47
CA LEU A 224 20.91 1.28 9.34
C LEU A 224 20.00 1.96 8.32
N ASP A 225 19.36 1.20 7.44
CA ASP A 225 18.54 1.72 6.35
C ASP A 225 17.20 0.99 6.27
N LYS A 226 16.14 1.73 5.94
CA LYS A 226 14.81 1.17 5.67
C LYS A 226 14.53 1.29 4.19
N LEU A 227 13.54 0.55 3.70
CA LEU A 227 12.97 0.91 2.41
C LEU A 227 12.39 2.33 2.48
N ASP A 228 12.54 3.09 1.40
CA ASP A 228 11.92 4.39 1.32
C ASP A 228 10.43 4.26 1.04
N VAL A 229 10.09 3.40 0.10
CA VAL A 229 8.71 3.14 -0.30
C VAL A 229 8.50 1.65 -0.46
N TYR A 230 7.54 1.11 0.28
CA TYR A 230 6.96 -0.20 0.00
C TYR A 230 5.63 0.03 -0.71
N ALA A 231 5.42 -0.65 -1.83
CA ALA A 231 4.19 -0.58 -2.58
C ALA A 231 3.69 -1.98 -2.92
N SER A 232 2.39 -2.21 -2.75
CA SER A 232 1.74 -3.42 -3.21
C SER A 232 0.95 -3.12 -4.48
N ASP A 233 1.37 -3.70 -5.59
CA ASP A 233 0.60 -3.71 -6.83
C ASP A 233 -0.32 -4.94 -6.83
N ALA A 234 -1.29 -4.90 -5.91
CA ALA A 234 -2.12 -6.02 -5.54
C ALA A 234 -3.38 -5.56 -4.79
N CYS A 235 -4.43 -6.37 -4.87
CA CYS A 235 -5.71 -6.10 -4.22
C CYS A 235 -5.61 -6.10 -2.69
N LEU A 236 -6.40 -5.23 -2.04
CA LEU A 236 -6.72 -5.28 -0.59
C LEU A 236 -5.53 -5.11 0.37
N MET A 237 -4.38 -4.63 -0.09
CA MET A 237 -3.18 -4.49 0.75
C MET A 237 -3.18 -3.24 1.62
N GLN A 238 -4.11 -2.31 1.41
CA GLN A 238 -4.20 -1.06 2.16
C GLN A 238 -5.10 -1.17 3.40
N MET A 239 -4.92 -2.26 4.15
CA MET A 239 -5.52 -2.48 5.47
C MET A 239 -4.57 -1.99 6.56
N VAL A 240 -5.08 -1.47 7.68
CA VAL A 240 -4.24 -1.02 8.81
C VAL A 240 -3.43 -2.16 9.42
N GLU A 241 -3.97 -3.37 9.44
CA GLU A 241 -3.30 -4.57 9.94
C GLU A 241 -2.07 -4.91 9.08
N VAL A 242 -2.23 -4.81 7.76
CA VAL A 242 -1.13 -5.00 6.80
C VAL A 242 -0.11 -3.89 6.95
N ALA A 243 -0.56 -2.64 6.98
CA ALA A 243 0.31 -1.49 7.09
C ALA A 243 1.15 -1.53 8.38
N PHE A 244 0.56 -1.95 9.50
CA PHE A 244 1.24 -2.05 10.79
C PHE A 244 2.35 -3.11 10.80
N GLU A 245 2.18 -4.24 10.11
CA GLU A 245 3.23 -5.25 9.96
C GLU A 245 4.44 -4.74 9.18
N ILE A 246 4.19 -3.94 8.13
CA ILE A 246 5.23 -3.47 7.21
C ILE A 246 5.90 -2.18 7.70
N ALA A 247 5.18 -1.35 8.45
CA ALA A 247 5.62 -0.02 8.90
C ALA A 247 7.03 0.04 9.55
N PRO A 248 7.48 -0.96 10.33
CA PRO A 248 8.83 -0.95 10.90
C PRO A 248 9.95 -0.89 9.85
N PHE A 249 9.73 -1.39 8.64
CA PHE A 249 10.77 -1.63 7.64
C PHE A 249 10.76 -0.66 6.45
N THR A 250 9.85 0.31 6.45
CA THR A 250 9.71 1.29 5.38
C THR A 250 9.39 2.69 5.91
N ARG A 251 9.57 3.73 5.10
CA ARG A 251 9.14 5.11 5.43
C ARG A 251 7.73 5.40 4.94
N TYR A 252 7.36 4.85 3.77
CA TYR A 252 6.04 5.00 3.17
C TYR A 252 5.48 3.67 2.68
N ILE A 253 4.15 3.52 2.76
CA ILE A 253 3.39 2.33 2.33
C ILE A 253 2.34 2.75 1.32
N VAL A 254 2.30 2.11 0.15
CA VAL A 254 1.35 2.43 -0.93
C VAL A 254 0.58 1.17 -1.35
N GLY A 255 -0.72 1.30 -1.57
CA GLY A 255 -1.55 0.18 -1.98
C GLY A 255 -3.03 0.53 -2.12
N SER A 256 -3.82 -0.47 -2.53
CA SER A 256 -5.27 -0.37 -2.73
C SER A 256 -6.04 -1.00 -1.57
N ALA A 257 -7.10 -0.33 -1.10
CA ALA A 257 -8.03 -0.87 -0.11
C ALA A 257 -9.08 -1.81 -0.73
N GLN A 258 -9.24 -1.76 -2.06
CA GLN A 258 -10.18 -2.56 -2.84
C GLN A 258 -9.45 -3.47 -3.84
N VAL A 259 -10.20 -4.32 -4.54
CA VAL A 259 -9.80 -4.93 -5.80
C VAL A 259 -9.20 -3.88 -6.73
N GLN A 260 -7.95 -4.09 -7.08
CA GLN A 260 -7.23 -3.28 -8.04
C GLN A 260 -7.45 -3.84 -9.46
N SER A 261 -7.33 -2.98 -10.46
CA SER A 261 -7.24 -3.43 -11.85
C SER A 261 -6.02 -4.33 -12.05
N TYR A 262 -6.17 -5.39 -12.84
CA TYR A 262 -5.04 -6.23 -13.23
C TYR A 262 -4.02 -5.51 -14.13
N LEU A 263 -4.37 -4.35 -14.69
CA LEU A 263 -3.40 -3.49 -15.38
C LEU A 263 -2.39 -2.85 -14.42
N GLY A 264 -2.56 -2.96 -13.10
CA GLY A 264 -1.56 -2.61 -12.11
C GLY A 264 -1.30 -1.10 -11.95
N PHE A 265 -0.11 -0.76 -11.46
CA PHE A 265 0.37 0.63 -11.42
C PHE A 265 0.65 1.18 -12.82
N PRO A 266 0.55 2.51 -13.03
CA PRO A 266 0.89 3.13 -14.31
C PRO A 266 2.41 3.24 -14.48
N TYR A 267 3.11 2.11 -14.59
CA TYR A 267 4.57 2.03 -14.57
C TYR A 267 5.20 2.99 -15.57
N ARG A 268 4.66 3.01 -16.79
CA ARG A 268 5.11 3.91 -17.86
C ARG A 268 5.22 5.36 -17.39
N ARG A 269 4.17 5.87 -16.75
CA ARG A 269 4.12 7.25 -16.28
C ARG A 269 4.90 7.43 -14.99
N MET A 270 4.75 6.51 -14.05
CA MET A 270 5.48 6.52 -12.77
C MET A 270 6.98 6.71 -13.02
N ILE A 271 7.60 5.82 -13.80
CA ILE A 271 9.03 5.84 -14.11
C ILE A 271 9.44 7.11 -14.85
N TYR A 272 8.60 7.57 -15.78
CA TYR A 272 8.84 8.81 -16.52
C TYR A 272 8.94 10.02 -15.58
N GLU A 273 7.97 10.19 -14.68
CA GLU A 273 7.98 11.28 -13.71
C GLU A 273 9.15 11.13 -12.72
N THR A 274 9.51 9.88 -12.38
CA THR A 274 10.69 9.59 -11.57
C THR A 274 11.96 10.09 -12.20
N ASN A 275 12.21 9.67 -13.44
CA ASN A 275 13.39 10.01 -14.18
C ASN A 275 13.46 11.51 -14.48
N ARG A 276 12.33 12.24 -14.57
CA ARG A 276 12.36 13.71 -14.72
C ARG A 276 12.73 14.46 -13.44
N GLY A 277 12.73 13.80 -12.29
CA GLY A 277 12.90 14.49 -11.01
C GLY A 277 11.75 15.44 -10.70
N CYS A 278 10.55 15.20 -11.24
CA CYS A 278 9.38 16.06 -10.98
C CYS A 278 8.85 15.96 -9.53
N TYR A 279 9.56 15.24 -8.67
CA TYR A 279 9.51 15.33 -7.20
C TYR A 279 9.97 16.69 -6.66
N ASN A 280 10.87 17.38 -7.36
CA ASN A 280 11.67 18.47 -6.81
C ASN A 280 11.10 19.85 -7.23
N ILE A 281 10.00 20.27 -6.59
CA ILE A 281 9.18 21.44 -7.00
C ILE A 281 9.76 22.79 -6.54
N ARG A 282 10.87 22.81 -5.78
CA ARG A 282 11.36 24.05 -5.14
C ARG A 282 11.73 25.19 -6.11
N GLU A 283 11.94 24.96 -7.40
CA GLU A 283 12.37 26.03 -8.31
C GLU A 283 11.27 26.73 -9.14
N LYS A 284 10.04 26.21 -9.27
CA LYS A 284 9.13 26.74 -10.31
C LYS A 284 7.67 27.00 -9.96
N GLY A 285 7.29 27.01 -8.67
CA GLY A 285 5.95 27.48 -8.27
C GLY A 285 4.76 26.76 -8.95
N HIS A 286 5.01 25.59 -9.56
CA HIS A 286 4.01 24.77 -10.22
C HIS A 286 3.84 23.51 -9.37
N LEU A 287 2.66 23.40 -8.77
CA LEU A 287 2.23 22.21 -8.07
C LEU A 287 2.13 21.09 -9.12
N PHE A 288 3.08 20.15 -9.07
CA PHE A 288 3.12 18.86 -9.78
C PHE A 288 3.74 18.82 -11.19
N CYS A 289 4.31 17.65 -11.49
CA CYS A 289 4.76 17.20 -12.80
C CYS A 289 3.72 17.54 -13.86
N ASP A 290 4.19 18.08 -14.99
CA ASP A 290 3.40 18.55 -16.13
C ASP A 290 2.11 17.73 -16.35
N ASP A 291 0.95 18.32 -16.03
CA ASP A 291 -0.36 17.70 -16.29
C ASP A 291 -0.64 17.51 -17.81
N ASN A 292 0.23 18.02 -18.70
CA ASN A 292 0.06 18.05 -20.16
C ASN A 292 1.12 17.27 -20.94
N LEU A 293 1.53 16.09 -20.48
CA LEU A 293 2.24 15.14 -21.35
C LEU A 293 1.28 14.52 -22.39
N GLY A 294 0.91 15.30 -23.39
CA GLY A 294 0.39 14.83 -24.68
C GLY A 294 -1.07 14.37 -24.73
N LEU A 295 -1.85 14.49 -23.65
CA LEU A 295 -3.29 14.24 -23.69
C LEU A 295 -4.03 15.59 -23.78
N PRO A 296 -4.57 15.99 -24.95
CA PRO A 296 -5.38 17.20 -25.03
C PRO A 296 -6.63 17.07 -24.15
N GLY A 297 -6.79 17.94 -23.14
CA GLY A 297 -8.04 18.14 -22.40
C GLY A 297 -8.10 17.63 -20.95
N THR A 298 -6.99 17.18 -20.35
CA THR A 298 -6.97 16.60 -18.98
C THR A 298 -6.95 17.67 -17.88
N ARG A 299 -8.03 18.42 -17.71
CA ARG A 299 -8.40 18.93 -16.38
C ARG A 299 -9.49 18.01 -15.83
N PRO A 300 -9.20 17.14 -14.85
CA PRO A 300 -10.27 16.53 -14.07
C PRO A 300 -10.92 17.67 -13.28
N ALA A 301 -12.14 18.05 -13.66
CA ALA A 301 -12.91 19.09 -12.98
C ALA A 301 -13.58 18.58 -11.69
N ASP A 302 -13.42 17.30 -11.36
CA ASP A 302 -14.32 16.63 -10.41
C ASP A 302 -13.54 16.13 -9.18
N GLN A 303 -13.65 16.95 -8.12
CA GLN A 303 -13.12 16.84 -6.76
C GLN A 303 -11.66 17.28 -6.50
N PRO A 304 -11.38 17.97 -5.37
CA PRO A 304 -10.02 18.29 -4.98
C PRO A 304 -9.27 17.00 -4.63
N LEU A 305 -8.15 16.76 -5.30
CA LEU A 305 -7.10 15.93 -4.72
C LEU A 305 -6.73 16.60 -3.39
N VAL A 306 -6.99 15.93 -2.26
CA VAL A 306 -6.65 16.48 -0.94
C VAL A 306 -5.16 16.29 -0.75
N PHE A 307 -4.41 17.33 -1.08
CA PHE A 307 -2.99 17.44 -0.76
C PHE A 307 -2.82 18.35 0.43
N MET A 308 -2.08 17.89 1.43
CA MET A 308 -1.42 18.81 2.34
C MET A 308 -0.21 19.41 1.59
N ALA A 309 -0.39 20.59 1.00
CA ALA A 309 0.73 21.31 0.40
C ALA A 309 1.80 21.59 1.48
N ASN A 310 3.07 21.32 1.14
CA ASN A 310 4.28 21.46 1.98
C ASN A 310 4.59 20.39 3.06
N VAL A 311 4.01 19.18 3.01
CA VAL A 311 4.38 18.11 3.97
C VAL A 311 5.77 17.51 3.72
N CYS A 312 6.17 17.33 2.45
CA CYS A 312 7.35 16.53 2.11
C CYS A 312 8.71 17.24 2.26
N GLY A 313 8.75 18.57 2.43
CA GLY A 313 10.03 19.28 2.56
C GLY A 313 11.00 18.99 1.39
N ASP A 314 12.17 18.43 1.70
CA ASP A 314 13.20 18.00 0.73
C ASP A 314 13.24 16.47 0.54
N ASP A 315 12.23 15.76 1.06
CA ASP A 315 12.16 14.30 1.06
C ASP A 315 11.61 13.74 -0.26
N LEU A 316 12.51 13.27 -1.12
CA LEU A 316 12.14 12.68 -2.42
C LEU A 316 11.24 11.44 -2.27
N SER A 317 11.43 10.67 -1.20
CA SER A 317 10.65 9.46 -0.92
C SER A 317 9.19 9.79 -0.59
N CYS A 318 8.97 10.88 0.15
CA CYS A 318 7.64 11.42 0.41
C CYS A 318 6.94 11.84 -0.88
N TYR A 319 7.65 12.54 -1.78
CA TYR A 319 7.08 12.94 -3.06
C TYR A 319 6.74 11.75 -3.97
N MET A 320 7.60 10.71 -3.98
CA MET A 320 7.29 9.45 -4.68
C MET A 320 5.99 8.83 -4.16
N ALA A 321 5.86 8.68 -2.83
CA ALA A 321 4.67 8.11 -2.21
C ALA A 321 3.41 8.95 -2.47
N GLN A 322 3.52 10.28 -2.38
CA GLN A 322 2.42 11.22 -2.63
C GLN A 322 1.93 11.18 -4.09
N MET A 323 2.85 10.95 -5.03
CA MET A 323 2.56 10.95 -6.47
C MET A 323 1.74 9.74 -6.91
N LEU A 324 1.98 8.56 -6.32
CA LEU A 324 1.42 7.29 -6.80
C LEU A 324 -0.11 7.26 -6.86
N PRO A 325 -0.87 7.61 -5.79
CA PRO A 325 -2.33 7.68 -5.88
C PRO A 325 -2.84 8.58 -7.01
N LYS A 326 -2.20 9.75 -7.23
CA LYS A 326 -2.58 10.70 -8.28
C LYS A 326 -2.35 10.10 -9.66
N LEU A 327 -1.16 9.55 -9.93
CA LEU A 327 -0.84 8.99 -11.24
C LEU A 327 -1.75 7.81 -11.57
N THR A 328 -2.00 6.95 -10.60
CA THR A 328 -2.93 5.83 -10.75
C THR A 328 -4.31 6.33 -11.16
N ARG A 329 -4.90 7.28 -10.42
CA ARG A 329 -6.19 7.87 -10.79
C ARG A 329 -6.19 8.51 -12.19
N GLN A 330 -5.15 9.27 -12.53
CA GLN A 330 -5.05 9.91 -13.84
C GLN A 330 -4.91 8.90 -14.99
N SER A 331 -4.23 7.78 -14.76
CA SER A 331 -4.05 6.73 -15.76
C SER A 331 -5.35 5.97 -16.02
N PHE A 332 -6.12 5.66 -14.97
CA PHE A 332 -7.40 4.98 -15.10
C PHE A 332 -8.55 5.90 -15.50
N HIS A 333 -8.44 7.22 -15.35
CA HIS A 333 -9.44 8.15 -15.88
C HIS A 333 -9.76 7.84 -17.34
N THR A 334 -10.97 8.13 -17.81
CA THR A 334 -11.46 7.81 -19.18
C THR A 334 -10.58 8.33 -20.33
N MET A 335 -9.74 9.33 -20.05
CA MET A 335 -8.78 9.92 -20.98
C MET A 335 -7.35 9.38 -20.84
N GLY A 336 -7.06 8.70 -19.73
CA GLY A 336 -5.77 8.09 -19.42
C GLY A 336 -5.52 6.79 -20.18
N LEU A 337 -4.30 6.26 -20.07
CA LEU A 337 -3.88 5.08 -20.82
C LEU A 337 -4.62 3.83 -20.34
N GLN A 338 -4.47 3.46 -19.06
CA GLN A 338 -5.14 2.27 -18.53
C GLN A 338 -6.68 2.40 -18.56
N GLY A 339 -7.22 3.62 -18.46
CA GLY A 339 -8.66 3.88 -18.56
C GLY A 339 -9.25 3.65 -19.96
N LYS A 340 -8.45 3.77 -21.03
CA LYS A 340 -8.87 3.39 -22.39
C LYS A 340 -8.90 1.88 -22.57
N ALA A 341 -7.95 1.18 -21.96
CA ALA A 341 -7.84 -0.29 -22.03
C ALA A 341 -8.86 -1.00 -21.12
N SER A 342 -9.15 -0.44 -19.94
CA SER A 342 -10.16 -0.96 -19.00
C SER A 342 -10.95 0.19 -18.36
N PRO A 343 -11.99 0.70 -19.03
CA PRO A 343 -12.81 1.80 -18.51
C PRO A 343 -13.48 1.48 -17.17
N GLU A 344 -13.87 0.21 -16.97
CA GLU A 344 -14.51 -0.24 -15.72
C GLU A 344 -13.60 -0.18 -14.50
N SER A 345 -12.27 -0.25 -14.70
CA SER A 345 -11.30 -0.16 -13.62
C SER A 345 -11.32 1.20 -12.92
N TYR A 346 -11.73 2.26 -13.62
CA TYR A 346 -11.88 3.59 -13.02
C TYR A 346 -13.02 3.68 -12.02
N GLU A 347 -14.05 2.85 -12.16
CA GLU A 347 -15.27 2.98 -11.34
C GLU A 347 -14.99 2.73 -9.86
N ARG A 348 -14.17 1.69 -9.56
CA ARG A 348 -13.97 1.14 -8.20
C ARG A 348 -12.54 1.23 -7.68
N MET A 349 -11.63 1.88 -8.38
CA MET A 349 -10.25 1.98 -7.92
C MET A 349 -10.14 2.73 -6.58
N THR A 350 -9.19 2.29 -5.77
CA THR A 350 -8.74 2.99 -4.57
C THR A 350 -7.23 2.95 -4.52
N MET A 351 -6.60 4.01 -4.02
CA MET A 351 -5.16 4.02 -3.78
C MET A 351 -4.88 4.99 -2.65
N SER A 352 -4.04 4.62 -1.69
CA SER A 352 -3.51 5.58 -0.73
C SER A 352 -2.04 5.33 -0.41
N SER A 353 -1.42 6.35 0.17
CA SER A 353 -0.04 6.34 0.65
C SER A 353 -0.04 6.71 2.14
N LEU A 354 0.65 5.91 2.94
CA LEU A 354 0.73 6.06 4.40
C LEU A 354 2.13 6.46 4.83
N VAL A 355 2.19 7.30 5.86
CA VAL A 355 3.42 7.57 6.61
C VAL A 355 3.61 6.45 7.62
N ALA A 356 4.61 5.59 7.40
CA ALA A 356 4.80 4.38 8.18
C ALA A 356 5.03 4.65 9.67
N ALA A 357 5.75 5.73 10.01
CA ALA A 357 6.01 6.11 11.39
C ALA A 357 4.73 6.42 12.18
N GLU A 358 3.76 7.11 11.56
CA GLU A 358 2.47 7.39 12.21
C GLU A 358 1.72 6.08 12.51
N ILE A 359 1.67 5.17 11.53
CA ILE A 359 1.08 3.83 11.70
C ILE A 359 1.78 3.06 12.83
N GLN A 360 3.11 3.00 12.83
CA GLN A 360 3.88 2.21 13.78
C GLN A 360 3.71 2.70 15.23
N TYR A 361 3.73 4.02 15.45
CA TYR A 361 3.86 4.59 16.80
C TYR A 361 2.58 5.15 17.39
N ARG A 362 1.56 5.47 16.57
CA ARG A 362 0.32 6.08 17.07
C ARG A 362 -0.90 5.20 16.92
N LEU A 363 -0.95 4.33 15.90
CA LEU A 363 -2.15 3.51 15.65
C LEU A 363 -2.61 2.70 16.87
N PRO A 364 -1.73 1.98 17.62
CA PRO A 364 -2.18 1.19 18.78
C PRO A 364 -2.87 2.06 19.84
N ASP A 365 -2.28 3.20 20.20
CA ASP A 365 -2.82 4.12 21.20
C ASP A 365 -4.18 4.69 20.77
N GLU A 366 -4.33 5.07 19.49
CA GLU A 366 -5.60 5.60 18.96
C GLU A 366 -6.68 4.50 18.98
N MET A 367 -6.33 3.26 18.60
CA MET A 367 -7.24 2.11 18.66
C MET A 367 -7.64 1.77 20.10
N ASP A 368 -6.72 1.80 21.06
CA ASP A 368 -7.01 1.48 22.46
C ASP A 368 -7.87 2.57 23.13
N GLN A 369 -7.56 3.84 22.91
CA GLN A 369 -8.36 4.95 23.43
C GLN A 369 -9.77 4.96 22.85
N PHE A 370 -9.89 4.74 21.55
CA PHE A 370 -11.18 4.59 20.88
C PHE A 370 -11.96 3.40 21.47
N SER A 371 -11.34 2.23 21.58
CA SER A 371 -11.98 1.01 22.06
C SER A 371 -12.52 1.13 23.48
N LYS A 372 -11.73 1.70 24.39
CA LYS A 372 -12.14 1.95 25.78
C LYS A 372 -13.31 2.94 25.86
N ALA A 373 -13.28 4.00 25.06
CA ALA A 373 -14.39 4.95 25.00
C ALA A 373 -15.66 4.30 24.41
N MET A 374 -15.49 3.41 23.42
CA MET A 374 -16.58 2.67 22.80
C MET A 374 -17.26 1.75 23.81
N LEU A 375 -16.48 0.97 24.57
CA LEU A 375 -16.99 0.13 25.65
C LEU A 375 -17.74 0.94 26.71
N SER A 376 -17.14 2.04 27.18
CA SER A 376 -17.75 2.91 28.18
C SER A 376 -19.08 3.51 27.70
N TYR A 377 -19.18 3.88 26.42
CA TYR A 377 -20.43 4.32 25.81
C TYR A 377 -21.47 3.18 25.81
N LEU A 378 -21.10 2.00 25.30
CA LEU A 378 -22.00 0.85 25.17
C LEU A 378 -22.51 0.29 26.50
N GLU A 379 -21.79 0.51 27.61
CA GLU A 379 -22.26 0.15 28.96
C GLU A 379 -23.45 0.99 29.44
N THR A 380 -23.55 2.23 28.96
CA THR A 380 -24.58 3.19 29.37
C THR A 380 -25.61 3.48 28.28
N ALA A 381 -25.39 2.95 27.07
CA ALA A 381 -26.25 3.14 25.92
C ALA A 381 -27.62 2.47 26.13
N THR A 382 -28.67 3.13 25.66
CA THR A 382 -29.99 2.53 25.51
C THR A 382 -29.97 1.43 24.43
N VAL A 383 -31.04 0.64 24.37
CA VAL A 383 -31.23 -0.36 23.30
C VAL A 383 -31.19 0.31 21.93
N ASP A 384 -31.93 1.40 21.74
CA ASP A 384 -31.99 2.13 20.47
C ASP A 384 -30.62 2.68 20.07
N GLN A 385 -29.87 3.24 21.02
CA GLN A 385 -28.50 3.72 20.77
C GLN A 385 -27.56 2.58 20.37
N SER A 386 -27.70 1.41 21.01
CA SER A 386 -26.89 0.23 20.67
C SER A 386 -27.24 -0.32 19.28
N ILE A 387 -28.53 -0.29 18.91
CA ILE A 387 -28.99 -0.68 17.57
C ILE A 387 -28.44 0.28 16.51
N GLU A 388 -28.42 1.60 16.78
CA GLU A 388 -27.90 2.56 15.81
C GLU A 388 -26.39 2.38 15.59
N VAL A 389 -25.61 2.09 16.64
CA VAL A 389 -24.19 1.73 16.49
C VAL A 389 -24.02 0.45 15.67
N LEU A 390 -24.84 -0.59 15.93
CA LEU A 390 -24.80 -1.82 15.14
C LEU A 390 -25.16 -1.56 13.67
N LYS A 391 -26.11 -0.66 13.42
CA LYS A 391 -26.48 -0.21 12.07
C LYS A 391 -25.30 0.48 11.39
N ILE A 392 -24.59 1.38 12.07
CA ILE A 392 -23.37 2.01 11.56
C ILE A 392 -22.33 0.94 11.21
N VAL A 393 -22.08 -0.05 12.06
CA VAL A 393 -21.14 -1.15 11.75
C VAL A 393 -21.58 -1.93 10.51
N LYS A 394 -22.87 -2.22 10.36
CA LYS A 394 -23.39 -3.00 9.23
C LYS A 394 -23.43 -2.22 7.92
N GLU A 395 -23.80 -0.95 7.97
CA GLU A 395 -24.03 -0.10 6.78
C GLU A 395 -22.80 0.71 6.36
N SER A 396 -21.79 0.85 7.23
CA SER A 396 -20.50 1.45 6.83
C SER A 396 -19.88 0.66 5.69
N PHE A 397 -19.36 1.40 4.71
CA PHE A 397 -18.82 0.84 3.48
C PHE A 397 -17.75 -0.22 3.77
N GLU A 398 -17.91 -1.38 3.11
CA GLU A 398 -17.07 -2.56 3.27
C GLU A 398 -16.42 -2.91 1.94
N PHE A 399 -15.10 -2.98 1.94
CA PHE A 399 -14.31 -3.59 0.87
C PHE A 399 -14.38 -5.12 0.99
N MET A 400 -13.85 -5.83 -0.01
CA MET A 400 -13.67 -7.27 0.13
C MET A 400 -12.75 -7.60 1.33
N SER A 401 -12.74 -8.86 1.75
CA SER A 401 -12.01 -9.32 2.95
C SER A 401 -12.50 -8.72 4.28
N GLU A 402 -13.75 -8.22 4.33
CA GLU A 402 -14.38 -7.62 5.52
C GLU A 402 -13.68 -6.34 6.03
N GLY A 403 -12.91 -5.66 5.17
CA GLY A 403 -12.27 -4.40 5.51
C GLY A 403 -13.26 -3.24 5.43
N LYS A 404 -13.60 -2.62 6.56
CA LYS A 404 -14.39 -1.37 6.58
C LYS A 404 -13.52 -0.18 6.19
N GLU A 405 -14.06 0.73 5.39
CA GLU A 405 -13.42 2.03 5.16
C GLU A 405 -13.42 2.82 6.48
N LEU A 406 -12.23 3.01 7.05
CA LEU A 406 -12.06 3.47 8.42
C LEU A 406 -12.53 4.93 8.59
N GLY A 407 -12.31 5.78 7.60
CA GLY A 407 -12.72 7.18 7.62
C GLY A 407 -14.23 7.37 7.56
N ILE A 408 -14.93 6.59 6.71
CA ILE A 408 -16.40 6.58 6.63
C ILE A 408 -17.00 6.10 7.96
N PHE A 409 -16.50 4.99 8.49
CA PHE A 409 -16.97 4.45 9.78
C PHE A 409 -16.86 5.48 10.91
N LEU A 410 -15.70 6.12 11.05
CA LEU A 410 -15.48 7.15 12.06
C LEU A 410 -16.37 8.38 11.83
N THR A 411 -16.59 8.77 10.58
CA THR A 411 -17.44 9.91 10.21
C THR A 411 -18.90 9.66 10.59
N PHE A 412 -19.44 8.47 10.31
CA PHE A 412 -20.81 8.12 10.65
C PHE A 412 -21.01 7.99 12.16
N LEU A 413 -20.07 7.36 12.87
CA LEU A 413 -20.10 7.28 14.32
C LEU A 413 -20.03 8.66 14.98
N HIS A 414 -19.13 9.52 14.51
CA HIS A 414 -19.02 10.90 15.00
C HIS A 414 -20.30 11.71 14.78
N SER A 415 -20.90 11.60 13.60
CA SER A 415 -22.16 12.27 13.25
C SER A 415 -23.29 11.84 14.18
N PHE A 416 -23.45 10.53 14.40
CA PHE A 416 -24.44 9.98 15.34
C PHE A 416 -24.25 10.51 16.78
N LEU A 417 -23.00 10.64 17.23
CA LEU A 417 -22.67 11.12 18.57
C LEU A 417 -22.87 12.62 18.75
N ARG A 418 -23.01 13.41 17.68
CA ARG A 418 -23.18 14.87 17.75
C ARG A 418 -24.38 15.28 18.60
N ASP A 419 -25.47 14.51 18.51
CA ASP A 419 -26.74 14.85 19.13
C ASP A 419 -26.90 14.15 20.50
N GLN A 420 -25.86 13.43 20.96
CA GLN A 420 -25.84 12.70 22.23
C GLN A 420 -25.28 13.55 23.38
N GLY A 421 -26.02 13.61 24.50
CA GLY A 421 -25.69 14.51 25.62
C GLY A 421 -24.82 13.91 26.74
N THR A 422 -24.64 12.59 26.80
CA THR A 422 -23.99 11.91 27.94
C THR A 422 -22.48 12.16 27.99
N PRO A 423 -21.86 12.13 29.18
CA PRO A 423 -20.40 12.23 29.31
C PRO A 423 -19.65 11.19 28.49
N GLN A 424 -20.15 9.96 28.43
CA GLN A 424 -19.58 8.84 27.68
C GLN A 424 -19.66 9.08 26.17
N ALA A 425 -20.79 9.58 25.66
CA ALA A 425 -20.93 9.92 24.25
C ALA A 425 -19.99 11.06 23.84
N LYS A 426 -19.85 12.09 24.69
CA LYS A 426 -18.89 13.18 24.47
C LYS A 426 -17.45 12.69 24.43
N ASN A 427 -17.08 11.75 25.32
CA ASN A 427 -15.76 11.15 25.32
C ASN A 427 -15.52 10.32 24.05
N LEU A 428 -16.45 9.46 23.67
CA LEU A 428 -16.34 8.66 22.43
C LEU A 428 -16.24 9.56 21.19
N LYS A 429 -17.04 10.63 21.12
CA LYS A 429 -16.97 11.62 20.04
C LYS A 429 -15.56 12.23 19.94
N LYS A 430 -14.98 12.61 21.08
CA LYS A 430 -13.59 13.12 21.14
C LYS A 430 -12.58 12.08 20.64
N GLN A 431 -12.76 10.81 20.97
CA GLN A 431 -11.88 9.75 20.45
C GLN A 431 -12.07 9.51 18.96
N CYS A 432 -13.29 9.66 18.43
CA CYS A 432 -13.51 9.67 16.97
C CYS A 432 -12.75 10.83 16.31
N GLU A 433 -12.78 12.03 16.90
CA GLU A 433 -12.03 13.20 16.41
C GLU A 433 -10.51 12.97 16.45
N SER A 434 -10.00 12.35 17.52
CA SER A 434 -8.59 11.97 17.62
C SER A 434 -8.19 10.99 16.52
N PHE A 435 -8.99 9.93 16.32
CA PHE A 435 -8.70 8.89 15.35
C PHE A 435 -8.83 9.40 13.91
N MET A 436 -9.81 10.26 13.62
CA MET A 436 -9.91 10.95 12.31
C MET A 436 -8.69 11.86 12.08
N ASN A 437 -8.25 12.60 13.09
CA ASN A 437 -7.04 13.43 12.99
C ASN A 437 -5.79 12.57 12.79
N PHE A 438 -5.69 11.40 13.41
CA PHE A 438 -4.64 10.43 13.12
C PHE A 438 -4.64 10.04 11.63
N LEU A 439 -5.80 9.74 11.04
CA LEU A 439 -5.87 9.42 9.60
C LEU A 439 -5.41 10.57 8.72
N ASP A 440 -5.77 11.82 9.07
CA ASP A 440 -5.35 12.99 8.30
C ASP A 440 -3.82 13.18 8.31
N HIS A 441 -3.12 12.74 9.36
CA HIS A 441 -1.65 12.79 9.43
C HIS A 441 -0.99 11.54 8.85
N SER A 442 -1.62 10.38 9.01
CA SER A 442 -1.09 9.09 8.54
C SER A 442 -1.25 8.91 7.04
N VAL A 443 -2.31 9.45 6.44
CA VAL A 443 -2.60 9.30 5.00
C VAL A 443 -2.04 10.49 4.23
N LEU A 444 -0.87 10.31 3.63
CA LEU A 444 -0.13 11.35 2.91
C LEU A 444 -0.86 11.81 1.62
N ALA A 445 -1.43 10.85 0.90
CA ALA A 445 -2.25 11.08 -0.28
C ALA A 445 -3.14 9.88 -0.55
N TYR A 446 -4.29 10.13 -1.17
CA TYR A 446 -5.22 9.09 -1.58
C TYR A 446 -5.97 9.50 -2.84
N ALA A 447 -6.48 8.51 -3.56
CA ALA A 447 -7.29 8.70 -4.74
C ALA A 447 -8.34 7.60 -4.85
N PHE A 448 -9.47 8.00 -5.44
CA PHE A 448 -10.61 7.13 -5.67
C PHE A 448 -11.09 7.19 -7.12
N GLY A 449 -11.78 6.12 -7.48
CA GLY A 449 -12.53 5.98 -8.71
C GLY A 449 -13.85 6.76 -8.72
N LYS A 450 -14.54 6.66 -9.85
CA LYS A 450 -15.74 7.46 -10.15
C LYS A 450 -16.86 7.29 -9.12
N ILE A 451 -17.20 6.06 -8.73
CA ILE A 451 -18.33 5.77 -7.83
C ILE A 451 -18.18 6.51 -6.49
N TYR A 452 -16.95 6.57 -5.97
CA TYR A 452 -16.65 7.26 -4.71
C TYR A 452 -16.74 8.79 -4.84
N SER A 453 -16.44 9.32 -6.03
CA SER A 453 -16.46 10.76 -6.28
C SER A 453 -17.86 11.32 -6.63
N GLU A 454 -18.71 10.53 -7.29
CA GLU A 454 -20.05 10.97 -7.68
C GLU A 454 -21.06 10.88 -6.52
N ASN A 455 -20.88 9.92 -5.61
CA ASN A 455 -21.71 9.76 -4.41
C ASN A 455 -21.04 10.35 -3.17
N PHE A 456 -20.53 11.58 -3.25
CA PHE A 456 -19.68 12.17 -2.21
C PHE A 456 -20.25 12.06 -0.78
N TYR A 457 -21.57 12.21 -0.60
CA TYR A 457 -22.20 12.10 0.72
C TYR A 457 -22.13 10.69 1.32
N GLU A 458 -22.18 9.65 0.48
CA GLU A 458 -22.06 8.24 0.92
C GLU A 458 -20.63 7.89 1.34
N TYR A 459 -19.65 8.59 0.75
CA TYR A 459 -18.22 8.34 0.94
C TYR A 459 -17.52 9.47 1.70
N LEU A 460 -18.27 10.26 2.46
CA LEU A 460 -17.72 11.36 3.24
C LEU A 460 -16.74 10.83 4.28
N GLY A 461 -15.53 11.41 4.29
CA GLY A 461 -14.46 11.00 5.21
C GLY A 461 -13.58 9.87 4.68
N ALA A 462 -13.86 9.29 3.51
CA ALA A 462 -13.07 8.20 2.95
C ALA A 462 -11.61 8.61 2.69
N LYS A 463 -10.69 7.69 3.00
CA LYS A 463 -9.23 7.84 2.85
C LYS A 463 -8.55 6.67 2.11
N ALA A 464 -9.33 5.69 1.65
CA ALA A 464 -8.82 4.49 0.97
C ALA A 464 -7.88 3.71 1.88
N VAL A 465 -8.31 3.55 3.13
CA VAL A 465 -7.66 2.73 4.16
C VAL A 465 -8.74 1.93 4.85
N SER A 466 -8.51 0.62 4.97
CA SER A 466 -9.47 -0.27 5.59
C SER A 466 -8.99 -0.86 6.92
N ILE A 467 -9.95 -1.30 7.73
CA ILE A 467 -9.72 -1.96 9.02
C ILE A 467 -10.72 -3.09 9.18
N TRP A 468 -10.37 -4.16 9.88
CA TRP A 468 -11.30 -5.25 10.12
C TRP A 468 -12.30 -4.91 11.23
N ILE A 469 -13.57 -4.76 10.83
CA ILE A 469 -14.72 -4.64 11.73
C ILE A 469 -15.83 -5.54 11.13
N PRO A 470 -16.01 -6.77 11.63
CA PRO A 470 -16.97 -7.71 11.07
C PRO A 470 -18.41 -7.27 11.32
N THR A 471 -19.33 -7.76 10.49
CA THR A 471 -20.76 -7.38 10.51
C THR A 471 -21.67 -8.35 11.27
N SER A 472 -21.14 -9.49 11.73
CA SER A 472 -21.88 -10.49 12.52
C SER A 472 -20.98 -11.19 13.56
N GLU A 473 -21.60 -11.71 14.63
CA GLU A 473 -20.91 -12.52 15.65
C GLU A 473 -20.27 -13.77 15.03
N GLU A 474 -20.95 -14.41 14.08
CA GLU A 474 -20.42 -15.57 13.35
C GLU A 474 -19.11 -15.25 12.64
N ARG A 475 -19.07 -14.16 11.85
CA ARG A 475 -17.85 -13.74 11.14
C ARG A 475 -16.73 -13.38 12.10
N PHE A 476 -17.05 -12.72 13.20
CA PHE A 476 -16.07 -12.42 14.25
C PHE A 476 -15.39 -13.70 14.76
N HIS A 477 -16.16 -14.71 15.19
CA HIS A 477 -15.60 -15.95 15.73
C HIS A 477 -14.86 -16.79 14.69
N GLN A 478 -15.27 -16.73 13.43
CA GLN A 478 -14.59 -17.41 12.32
C GLN A 478 -13.19 -16.85 12.06
N ARG A 479 -13.00 -15.53 12.24
CA ARG A 479 -11.82 -14.82 11.73
C ARG A 479 -10.90 -14.25 12.81
N ILE A 480 -11.36 -14.07 14.05
CA ILE A 480 -10.58 -13.37 15.08
C ILE A 480 -9.20 -13.98 15.35
N GLN A 481 -9.04 -15.29 15.19
CA GLN A 481 -7.73 -15.93 15.40
C GLN A 481 -6.71 -15.47 14.36
N ASP A 482 -7.12 -15.30 13.09
CA ASP A 482 -6.25 -14.79 12.03
C ASP A 482 -5.70 -13.40 12.38
N PHE A 483 -6.54 -12.54 12.95
CA PHE A 483 -6.16 -11.18 13.32
C PHE A 483 -5.27 -11.15 14.56
N ARG A 484 -5.46 -12.06 15.52
CA ARG A 484 -4.60 -12.21 16.70
C ARG A 484 -3.17 -12.62 16.35
N GLU A 485 -2.95 -13.23 15.19
CA GLU A 485 -1.61 -13.52 14.68
C GLU A 485 -0.88 -12.24 14.22
N SER A 486 -1.60 -11.18 13.87
CA SER A 486 -0.99 -9.90 13.50
C SER A 486 -0.32 -9.23 14.70
N ARG A 487 0.82 -8.60 14.46
CA ARG A 487 1.59 -7.79 15.40
C ARG A 487 0.75 -6.66 15.98
N LEU A 488 -0.18 -6.09 15.21
CA LEU A 488 -1.09 -5.05 15.70
C LEU A 488 -1.89 -5.55 16.91
N TYR A 489 -2.57 -6.69 16.78
CA TYR A 489 -3.37 -7.25 17.87
C TYR A 489 -2.52 -7.80 19.02
N GLN A 490 -1.25 -8.12 18.76
CA GLN A 490 -0.31 -8.52 19.81
C GLN A 490 0.11 -7.35 20.70
N VAL A 491 0.17 -6.12 20.17
CA VAL A 491 0.60 -4.92 20.92
C VAL A 491 -0.54 -4.11 21.53
N LEU A 492 -1.78 -4.27 21.05
CA LEU A 492 -2.95 -3.61 21.64
C LEU A 492 -3.12 -4.01 23.11
N GLU A 493 -3.64 -3.07 23.90
CA GLU A 493 -3.92 -3.31 25.31
C GLU A 493 -4.96 -4.43 25.49
N LYS A 494 -4.66 -5.33 26.42
CA LYS A 494 -5.49 -6.49 26.77
C LYS A 494 -6.20 -6.26 28.09
N ASP A 495 -7.45 -6.72 28.17
CA ASP A 495 -8.19 -6.77 29.42
C ASP A 495 -7.86 -8.06 30.21
N THR A 496 -8.48 -8.24 31.37
CA THR A 496 -8.18 -9.34 32.31
C THR A 496 -8.40 -10.76 31.75
N ASP A 497 -9.21 -10.90 30.69
CA ASP A 497 -9.46 -12.18 30.01
C ASP A 497 -8.51 -12.43 28.83
N GLY A 498 -7.55 -11.53 28.59
CA GLY A 498 -6.53 -11.64 27.54
C GLY A 498 -7.00 -11.16 26.16
N SER A 499 -8.27 -10.79 25.98
CA SER A 499 -8.73 -10.17 24.73
C SER A 499 -8.41 -8.67 24.71
N THR A 500 -8.16 -8.14 23.51
CA THR A 500 -7.93 -6.70 23.33
C THR A 500 -9.20 -5.90 23.56
N PHE A 501 -9.09 -4.62 23.92
CA PHE A 501 -10.27 -3.75 23.99
C PHE A 501 -10.97 -3.60 22.63
N TRP A 502 -10.22 -3.70 21.53
CA TRP A 502 -10.76 -3.73 20.16
C TRP A 502 -11.74 -4.89 19.97
N GLU A 503 -11.31 -6.11 20.32
CA GLU A 503 -12.15 -7.31 20.26
C GLU A 503 -13.44 -7.16 21.06
N LYS A 504 -13.33 -6.59 22.26
CA LYS A 504 -14.46 -6.47 23.19
C LYS A 504 -15.55 -5.55 22.68
N TRP A 505 -15.19 -4.36 22.19
CA TRP A 505 -16.21 -3.42 21.74
C TRP A 505 -16.91 -3.95 20.49
N VAL A 506 -16.16 -4.55 19.57
CA VAL A 506 -16.70 -5.17 18.35
C VAL A 506 -17.73 -6.24 18.74
N LEU A 507 -17.36 -7.18 19.61
CA LEU A 507 -18.26 -8.24 20.04
C LEU A 507 -19.49 -7.70 20.80
N GLN A 508 -19.32 -6.67 21.65
CA GLN A 508 -20.41 -6.05 22.38
C GLN A 508 -21.42 -5.32 21.46
N VAL A 509 -20.96 -4.71 20.35
CA VAL A 509 -21.85 -4.13 19.34
C VAL A 509 -22.62 -5.21 18.60
N LEU A 510 -21.95 -6.29 18.20
CA LEU A 510 -22.56 -7.40 17.45
C LEU A 510 -23.59 -8.16 18.30
N LYS A 511 -23.36 -8.23 19.62
CA LYS A 511 -24.22 -8.87 20.62
C LYS A 511 -24.61 -7.91 21.75
N PRO A 512 -25.54 -6.97 21.52
CA PRO A 512 -25.95 -6.02 22.55
C PRO A 512 -26.54 -6.74 23.76
N LYS A 513 -26.09 -6.40 24.97
CA LYS A 513 -26.54 -7.00 26.25
C LYS A 513 -28.06 -6.96 26.47
N ASN A 514 -28.76 -6.02 25.82
CA ASN A 514 -30.19 -5.74 26.01
C ASN A 514 -31.03 -6.02 24.75
N ARG A 515 -30.73 -7.06 23.95
CA ARG A 515 -31.65 -7.48 22.87
C ARG A 515 -32.95 -8.04 23.48
N PRO A 516 -34.14 -7.52 23.10
CA PRO A 516 -35.41 -8.12 23.50
C PRO A 516 -35.77 -9.39 22.71
N PHE A 517 -35.06 -9.72 21.62
CA PHE A 517 -35.35 -10.90 20.79
C PHE A 517 -34.07 -11.63 20.31
N PRO A 518 -34.06 -12.98 20.29
CA PRO A 518 -33.06 -13.77 19.56
C PRO A 518 -33.21 -13.59 18.05
N GLU A 519 -32.12 -13.90 17.33
CA GLU A 519 -31.92 -13.71 15.87
C GLU A 519 -33.05 -14.14 14.95
#